data_AF-A0A7J4PUG7-F1
#
_entry.id   AF-A0A7J4PUG7-F1
#
_cell.length_a   1.000
_cell.length_b   1.000
_cell.length_c   1.000
_cell.angle_alpha   90.00
_cell.angle_beta   90.00
_cell.angle_gamma   90.00
#
_symmetry.space_group_name_H-M   'P 1'
#
loop_
_entity.id
_entity.type
_entity.pdbx_description
1 polymer ?
#
loop_
_entity_poly.entity_id
_entity_poly.type
_entity_poly.pdbx_seq_one_letter_code
_entity_poly.pdbx_strand_id
1 'polypeptide(L)' 'MTRKTILFIDNQDSFVWNLVDYVSQFHPETEVVSNRIEPSKVKEIDPLGIVISPGPGHPANPKDIGSC' A
#
# COMPACT_ATOMS: atom_id res chain seq x y z
N MET A 1 -4.52 -14.88 19.07
CA MET A 1 -3.51 -14.19 18.25
C MET A 1 -4.26 -13.45 17.16
N THR A 2 -4.29 -12.13 17.22
CA THR A 2 -4.82 -11.30 16.13
C THR A 2 -3.94 -11.53 14.91
N ARG A 3 -4.53 -12.00 13.80
CA ARG A 3 -3.81 -12.04 12.53
C ARG A 3 -3.66 -10.59 12.07
N LYS A 4 -2.42 -10.12 12.01
CA LYS A 4 -2.12 -8.77 11.51
C LYS A 4 -1.99 -8.82 9.99
N THR A 5 -2.64 -7.87 9.32
CA THR A 5 -2.73 -7.76 7.86
C THR A 5 -1.48 -7.12 7.26
N ILE A 6 -1.10 -7.51 6.03
CA ILE A 6 -0.18 -6.71 5.21
C ILE A 6 -1.00 -5.66 4.46
N LEU A 7 -0.72 -4.38 4.70
CA LEU A 7 -1.43 -3.27 4.09
C LEU A 7 -0.71 -2.79 2.83
N PHE A 8 -1.42 -2.79 1.71
CA PHE A 8 -0.97 -2.23 0.44
C PHE A 8 -1.52 -0.82 0.29
N ILE A 9 -0.64 0.15 0.10
CA ILE A 9 -1.00 1.51 -0.26
C ILE A 9 -0.82 1.66 -1.77
N ASP A 10 -1.94 1.71 -2.49
CA ASP A 10 -1.97 1.91 -3.93
C ASP A 10 -1.71 3.40 -4.26
N ASN A 11 -0.52 3.65 -4.81
CA ASN A 11 -0.08 4.95 -5.28
C ASN A 11 -0.39 5.18 -6.78
N GLN A 12 -1.57 4.71 -7.21
CA GLN A 12 -2.04 4.74 -8.60
C GLN A 12 -1.21 3.85 -9.53
N ASP A 13 -0.93 2.62 -9.09
CA ASP A 13 -0.20 1.62 -9.87
C ASP A 13 -1.15 0.69 -10.63
N SER A 14 -0.89 0.49 -11.91
CA SER A 14 -1.61 -0.51 -12.71
C SER A 14 -1.26 -1.96 -12.29
N PHE A 15 -0.18 -2.15 -11.54
CA PHE A 15 0.34 -3.48 -11.17
C PHE A 15 0.27 -3.79 -9.66
N VAL A 16 -0.46 -3.01 -8.85
CA VAL A 16 -0.58 -3.26 -7.40
C VAL A 16 -1.06 -4.67 -7.08
N TRP A 17 -1.98 -5.22 -7.87
CA TRP A 17 -2.52 -6.57 -7.67
C TRP A 17 -1.49 -7.68 -7.87
N ASN A 18 -0.47 -7.47 -8.71
CA ASN A 18 0.62 -8.44 -8.83
C ASN A 18 1.39 -8.54 -7.51
N LEU A 19 1.61 -7.40 -6.83
CA LEU A 19 2.27 -7.39 -5.52
C LEU A 19 1.42 -8.09 -4.45
N VAL A 20 0.10 -7.86 -4.47
CA VAL A 20 -0.86 -8.53 -3.58
C VAL A 20 -0.84 -10.04 -3.81
N ASP A 21 -0.88 -10.50 -5.06
CA ASP A 21 -0.82 -11.91 -5.42
C ASP A 21 0.48 -12.57 -4.97
N TYR A 22 1.63 -11.89 -5.09
CA TYR A 22 2.90 -12.42 -4.61
C TYR A 22 2.98 -12.53 -3.08
N VAL A 23 2.49 -11.52 -2.36
CA VAL A 23 2.56 -11.50 -0.89
C VAL A 23 1.52 -12.42 -0.25
N SER A 24 0.31 -12.49 -0.82
CA SER A 24 -0.77 -13.33 -0.30
C SER A 24 -0.45 -14.83 -0.27
N GLN A 25 0.50 -15.28 -1.11
CA GLN A 25 1.06 -16.63 -1.06
C GLN A 25 1.78 -16.95 0.27
N PHE A 26 2.31 -15.94 0.95
CA PHE A 26 3.00 -16.07 2.24
C PHE A 26 2.19 -15.50 3.42
N HIS A 27 1.41 -14.45 3.17
CA HIS A 27 0.59 -13.74 4.14
C HIS A 27 -0.85 -13.57 3.62
N PRO A 28 -1.77 -14.50 3.92
CA PRO A 28 -3.12 -14.51 3.32
C PRO A 28 -3.99 -13.29 3.67
N GLU A 29 -3.71 -12.64 4.80
CA GLU A 29 -4.45 -11.45 5.24
C GLU A 29 -3.80 -10.21 4.64
N THR A 30 -4.38 -9.70 3.56
CA THR A 30 -3.94 -8.50 2.86
C THR A 30 -5.10 -7.52 2.67
N GLU A 31 -4.82 -6.22 2.77
CA GLU A 31 -5.79 -5.16 2.49
C GLU A 31 -5.15 -4.14 1.56
N VAL A 32 -5.92 -3.62 0.58
CA VAL A 32 -5.46 -2.60 -0.36
C VAL A 32 -6.24 -1.31 -0.12
N VAL A 33 -5.52 -0.22 0.10
CA VAL A 33 -6.08 1.12 0.32
C VAL A 33 -5.42 2.11 -0.62
N SER A 34 -6.12 3.20 -0.97
CA SER A 34 -5.53 4.29 -1.76
C SER A 34 -4.46 5.04 -0.94
N ASN A 35 -3.47 5.60 -1.62
CA ASN A 35 -2.54 6.59 -1.08
C ASN A 35 -3.18 7.85 -0.46
N ARG A 36 -4.49 8.05 -0.62
CA ARG A 36 -5.27 9.08 0.07
C ARG A 36 -5.70 8.70 1.49
N ILE A 37 -5.35 7.51 1.96
CA ILE A 37 -5.69 7.07 3.33
C ILE A 37 -5.04 8.00 4.37
N GLU A 38 -5.83 8.40 5.36
CA GLU A 38 -5.32 9.18 6.49
C GLU A 38 -4.39 8.33 7.37
N PRO A 39 -3.25 8.87 7.84
CA PRO A 39 -2.34 8.13 8.72
C PRO A 39 -2.98 7.62 10.02
N SER A 40 -4.04 8.28 10.50
CA SER A 40 -4.83 7.81 11.65
C SER A 40 -5.52 6.47 11.36
N LYS A 41 -6.06 6.29 10.14
CA LYS A 41 -6.68 5.03 9.71
C LYS A 41 -5.66 3.91 9.58
N VAL A 42 -4.48 4.21 9.06
CA VAL A 42 -3.38 3.22 9.03
C VAL A 42 -3.01 2.75 10.44
N LYS A 43 -3.00 3.65 11.43
CA LYS A 43 -2.76 3.30 12.84
C LYS A 43 -3.89 2.46 13.44
N GLU A 44 -5.15 2.74 13.09
CA GLU A 44 -6.30 1.93 13.52
C GLU A 44 -6.26 0.50 12.95
N ILE A 45 -5.75 0.32 11.73
CA ILE A 45 -5.59 -0.99 11.08
C ILE A 45 -4.53 -1.86 11.78
N ASP A 46 -3.54 -1.25 12.44
CA ASP A 46 -2.40 -1.94 13.09
C ASP A 46 -1.77 -3.06 12.20
N PRO A 47 -1.34 -2.72 10.96
CA PRO A 47 -0.86 -3.71 10.03
C PRO A 47 0.46 -4.35 10.50
N LEU A 48 0.70 -5.59 10.07
CA LEU A 48 1.97 -6.29 10.28
C LEU A 48 3.12 -5.63 9.50
N GLY A 49 2.79 -5.09 8.34
CA GLY A 49 3.72 -4.43 7.43
C GLY A 49 2.96 -3.63 6.38
N ILE A 50 3.67 -2.68 5.76
CA ILE A 50 3.11 -1.80 4.73
C ILE A 50 3.94 -1.96 3.46
N VAL A 51 3.25 -2.14 2.34
CA VAL A 51 3.82 -2.10 0.99
C VAL A 51 3.22 -0.90 0.28
N ILE A 52 4.05 0.01 -0.20
CA ILE A 52 3.60 1.14 -1.03
C ILE A 52 3.87 0.75 -2.48
N SER A 53 2.83 0.70 -3.32
CA SER A 53 3.03 0.42 -4.74
C SER A 53 3.79 1.57 -5.41
N PRO A 54 4.48 1.31 -6.52
CA PRO A 54 4.97 2.35 -7.41
C PRO A 54 3.87 3.33 -7.82
N GLY A 55 4.25 4.45 -8.43
CA GLY A 55 3.29 5.32 -9.12
C GLY A 55 3.81 5.66 -10.51
N PRO A 56 3.02 6.37 -11.33
CA PRO A 56 3.43 6.76 -12.68
C PRO A 56 4.58 7.79 -12.69
N GLY A 57 4.84 8.46 -11.57
CA GLY A 57 5.85 9.51 -11.44
C GLY A 57 7.16 9.05 -10.81
N HIS A 58 8.11 9.97 -10.69
CA HIS A 58 9.42 9.70 -10.10
C HIS A 58 9.69 10.62 -8.89
N PRO A 59 10.09 10.09 -7.72
CA PRO A 59 10.22 10.90 -6.51
C PRO A 59 11.31 11.97 -6.58
N ALA A 60 12.28 11.85 -7.50
CA ALA A 60 13.28 12.90 -7.74
C ALA A 60 12.73 14.10 -8.55
N ASN A 61 11.55 13.99 -9.15
CA ASN A 61 10.88 15.08 -9.86
C ASN A 61 9.88 15.76 -8.92
N PRO A 62 10.10 17.03 -8.53
CA PRO A 62 9.22 17.73 -7.60
C PRO A 62 7.77 17.84 -8.06
N LYS A 63 7.51 17.81 -9.38
CA LYS A 63 6.15 17.87 -9.93
C LYS A 63 5.34 16.60 -9.69
N ASP A 64 6.01 15.49 -9.35
CA ASP A 64 5.36 14.20 -9.14
C ASP A 64 5.10 13.95 -7.64
N ILE A 65 5.59 14.84 -6.76
CA ILE A 65 5.43 14.76 -5.31
C ILE A 65 4.16 15.50 -4.90
N GLY A 66 3.24 14.84 -4.18
CA GLY A 66 2.02 15.45 -3.66
C GLY A 66 0.92 15.68 -4.71
N SER A 67 1.16 15.28 -5.96
CA SER A 67 0.24 15.44 -7.10
C SER A 67 -0.86 14.38 -7.16
N CYS A 68 -0.99 13.56 -6.11
CA CYS A 68 -1.98 12.50 -6.00
C CYS A 68 -3.14 12.94 -5.10
#